data_AF-A0A9E4AYR8-F1
#
_entry.id   AF-A0A9E4AYR8-F1
#
_cell.length_a   1.000
_cell.length_b   1.000
_cell.length_c   1.000
_cell.angle_alpha   90.00
_cell.angle_beta   90.00
_cell.angle_gamma   90.00
#
_symmetry.space_group_name_H-M   'P 1'
#
loop_
_entity.id
_entity.type
_entity.pdbx_description
1 polymer ?
#
loop_
_entity_poly.entity_id
_entity_poly.type
_entity_poly.pdbx_seq_one_letter_code
_entity_poly.pdbx_strand_id
1 'polypeptide(L)'
;MSFVNAHFVSYAQDLGYHPMVAAAGFSLIGLWAIVGTLILGHMSDRSRNRKFLLAFSYELRALGFVIVLLSIGVSFMGIPSLGLAAL
;
A
#
# COMPACT_ATOMS: atom_id res chain seq x y z
N MET A 1 -11.87 6.47 6.70
CA MET A 1 -10.81 6.94 5.77
C MET A 1 -9.50 6.25 6.16
N SER A 2 -8.74 5.72 5.19
CA SER A 2 -7.48 4.97 5.45
C SER A 2 -6.30 5.94 5.60
N PHE A 3 -5.31 5.61 6.45
CA PHE A 3 -4.07 6.38 6.66
C PHE A 3 -3.40 6.77 5.33
N VAL A 4 -3.31 5.83 4.38
CA VAL A 4 -2.68 6.05 3.08
C VAL A 4 -3.38 7.15 2.27
N ASN A 5 -4.70 7.30 2.39
CA ASN A 5 -5.47 8.29 1.63
C ASN A 5 -5.28 9.72 2.17
N ALA A 6 -5.12 9.86 3.49
CA ALA A 6 -5.06 11.18 4.13
C ALA A 6 -3.63 11.66 4.40
N HIS A 7 -2.70 10.75 4.71
CA HIS A 7 -1.40 11.10 5.29
C HIS A 7 -0.18 10.65 4.48
N PHE A 8 -0.34 9.84 3.42
CA PHE A 8 0.81 9.34 2.66
C PHE A 8 1.66 10.46 2.03
N VAL A 9 1.02 11.47 1.46
CA VAL A 9 1.73 12.59 0.82
C VAL A 9 2.49 13.42 1.84
N SER A 10 1.87 13.73 2.99
CA SER A 10 2.51 14.42 4.11
C SER A 10 3.68 13.61 4.67
N TYR A 11 3.49 12.30 4.87
CA TYR A 11 4.54 11.38 5.32
C TYR A 11 5.75 11.36 4.38
N ALA A 12 5.53 11.30 3.07
CA ALA A 12 6.62 11.35 2.09
C ALA A 12 7.32 12.72 2.08
N GLN A 13 6.60 13.82 2.32
CA GLN A 13 7.20 15.15 2.47
C GLN A 13 8.02 15.26 3.76
N ASP A 14 7.56 14.65 4.86
CA ASP A 14 8.29 14.60 6.14
C ASP A 14 9.61 13.83 6.02
N LEU A 15 9.69 12.86 5.11
CA LEU A 15 10.92 12.17 4.72
C LEU A 15 11.86 13.01 3.84
N GLY A 16 11.48 14.24 3.46
CA GLY A 16 12.28 15.13 2.62
C GLY A 16 12.05 14.98 1.10
N TYR A 17 11.09 14.16 0.66
CA TYR A 17 10.78 14.04 -0.77
C TYR A 17 10.00 15.25 -1.29
N HIS A 18 10.29 15.64 -2.53
CA HIS A 18 9.58 16.74 -3.19
C HIS A 18 8.08 16.43 -3.34
N PRO A 19 7.16 17.39 -3.10
CA PRO A 19 5.71 17.17 -3.14
C PRO A 19 5.20 16.49 -4.40
N MET A 20 5.80 16.80 -5.56
CA MET A 20 5.45 16.17 -6.84
C MET A 20 5.76 14.66 -6.87
N VAL A 21 6.87 14.25 -6.26
CA VAL A 21 7.26 12.83 -6.18
C VAL A 21 6.33 12.09 -5.24
N ALA A 22 5.99 12.69 -4.09
CA ALA A 22 5.01 12.13 -3.15
C ALA A 22 3.62 11.96 -3.80
N ALA A 23 3.16 12.97 -4.54
CA ALA A 23 1.89 12.92 -5.28
C ALA A 23 1.91 11.88 -6.40
N ALA A 24 3.03 11.74 -7.12
CA ALA A 24 3.22 10.72 -8.14
C ALA A 24 3.22 9.29 -7.55
N GLY A 25 3.84 9.09 -6.39
CA GLY A 25 3.76 7.83 -5.67
C GLY A 25 2.32 7.50 -5.26
N PHE A 26 1.58 8.48 -4.75
CA PHE A 26 0.18 8.32 -4.39
C PHE A 26 -0.71 8.00 -5.59
N SER A 27 -0.49 8.66 -6.74
CA SER A 27 -1.26 8.40 -7.96
C SER A 27 -1.01 7.00 -8.51
N LEU A 28 0.22 6.47 -8.39
CA LEU A 28 0.53 5.08 -8.72
C LEU A 28 -0.22 4.09 -7.82
N ILE A 29 -0.31 4.36 -6.51
CA ILE A 29 -1.11 3.54 -5.59
C ILE A 29 -2.58 3.51 -6.03
N GLY A 30 -3.13 4.68 -6.40
CA GLY A 30 -4.49 4.79 -6.92
C GLY A 30 -4.70 4.02 -8.23
N LEU A 31 -3.77 4.15 -9.17
CA LEU A 31 -3.80 3.43 -10.45
C LEU A 31 -3.82 1.92 -10.22
N TRP A 32 -2.91 1.40 -9.39
CA TRP A 32 -2.85 -0.03 -9.09
C TRP A 32 -4.09 -0.52 -8.33
N ALA A 33 -4.69 0.30 -7.47
CA ALA A 33 -5.95 -0.04 -6.82
C ALA A 33 -7.09 -0.20 -7.84
N ILE A 34 -7.19 0.69 -8.83
CA ILE A 34 -8.19 0.61 -9.90
C ILE A 34 -7.95 -0.61 -10.77
N VAL A 35 -6.72 -0.81 -11.25
CA VAL A 35 -6.35 -1.98 -12.07
C VAL A 35 -6.62 -3.29 -11.31
N GLY A 36 -6.21 -3.37 -10.04
CA GLY A 36 -6.41 -4.54 -9.20
C GLY A 36 -7.89 -4.85 -8.95
N THR A 37 -8.71 -3.82 -8.69
CA THR A 37 -10.16 -4.00 -8.50
C THR A 37 -10.88 -4.42 -9.77
N LEU A 38 -10.48 -3.92 -10.94
CA LEU A 38 -11.03 -4.37 -12.22
C LEU A 38 -10.69 -5.83 -12.51
N ILE A 39 -9.42 -6.22 -12.34
CA ILE A 39 -8.97 -7.59 -12.59
C ILE A 39 -9.62 -8.56 -11.60
N LEU A 40 -9.50 -8.29 -10.29
CA LEU A 40 -10.04 -9.16 -9.25
C LEU A 40 -11.57 -9.18 -9.24
N GLY A 41 -12.20 -8.05 -9.56
CA GLY A 41 -13.66 -7.94 -9.72
C GLY A 41 -14.14 -8.83 -10.87
N HIS A 42 -13.53 -8.71 -12.05
CA HIS A 42 -13.87 -9.54 -13.20
C HIS A 42 -13.64 -11.04 -12.91
N MET A 43 -12.53 -11.39 -12.25
CA MET A 43 -12.26 -12.78 -11.83
C MET A 43 -13.27 -13.28 -10.79
N SER A 44 -13.75 -12.42 -9.89
CA SER A 44 -14.75 -12.75 -8.86
C SER A 44 -16.13 -13.00 -9.45
N ASP A 45 -16.49 -12.30 -10.52
CA ASP A 45 -17.77 -12.53 -11.21
C ASP A 45 -17.81 -13.89 -11.92
N ARG A 46 -16.66 -14.34 -12.44
CA ARG A 46 -16.53 -15.62 -13.14
C ARG A 46 -16.27 -16.80 -12.22
N SER A 47 -15.81 -16.56 -10.99
CA SER A 47 -15.40 -17.61 -10.03
C SER A 47 -16.45 -17.84 -8.93
N ARG A 48 -16.75 -19.11 -8.62
CA ARG A 48 -17.59 -19.49 -7.46
C ARG A 48 -16.92 -19.15 -6.11
N ASN A 49 -15.60 -18.95 -6.09
CA ASN A 49 -14.75 -18.78 -4.90
C ASN A 49 -14.46 -17.31 -4.55
N ARG A 50 -15.50 -16.46 -4.52
CA ARG A 50 -15.41 -15.03 -4.19
C ARG A 50 -14.68 -14.74 -2.87
N LYS A 51 -14.86 -15.62 -1.88
CA LYS A 51 -14.24 -15.50 -0.55
C LYS A 51 -12.70 -15.52 -0.62
N PHE A 52 -12.13 -16.34 -1.50
CA PHE A 52 -10.67 -16.46 -1.63
C PHE A 52 -10.06 -15.22 -2.27
N LEU A 53 -10.70 -14.68 -3.32
CA LEU A 53 -10.26 -13.44 -3.97
C LEU A 53 -10.39 -12.24 -3.03
N LEU A 54 -11.44 -12.22 -2.21
CA LEU A 54 -11.61 -11.21 -1.18
C LEU A 54 -10.48 -11.31 -0.14
N ALA A 55 -10.22 -12.50 0.40
CA ALA A 55 -9.13 -12.74 1.34
C ALA A 55 -7.77 -12.30 0.74
N PHE A 56 -7.49 -12.67 -0.51
CA PHE A 56 -6.29 -12.26 -1.22
C PHE A 56 -6.16 -10.73 -1.34
N SER A 57 -7.24 -10.02 -1.63
CA SER A 57 -7.22 -8.55 -1.68
C SER A 57 -6.92 -7.91 -0.30
N TYR A 58 -7.37 -8.53 0.79
CA TYR A 58 -7.07 -8.08 2.14
C TYR A 58 -5.64 -8.42 2.56
N GLU A 59 -5.10 -9.58 2.16
CA GLU A 59 -3.70 -9.95 2.36
C GLU A 59 -2.76 -8.97 1.65
N LEU A 60 -3.03 -8.63 0.38
CA LEU A 60 -2.26 -7.62 -0.34
C LEU A 60 -2.28 -6.26 0.37
N ARG A 61 -3.42 -5.88 0.95
CA ARG A 61 -3.52 -4.64 1.74
C ARG A 61 -2.70 -4.72 3.02
N ALA A 62 -2.76 -5.85 3.72
CA ALA A 62 -1.98 -6.08 4.94
C ALA A 62 -0.48 -6.01 4.64
N LEU A 63 -0.01 -6.64 3.56
CA LEU A 63 1.38 -6.54 3.09
C LEU A 63 1.79 -5.09 2.80
N GLY A 64 0.92 -4.30 2.15
CA GLY A 64 1.18 -2.88 1.93
C GLY A 64 1.40 -2.10 3.22
N PHE A 65 0.60 -2.36 4.27
CA PHE A 65 0.80 -1.74 5.58
C PHE A 65 2.08 -2.21 6.27
N VAL A 66 2.43 -3.49 6.17
CA VAL A 66 3.69 -4.02 6.72
C VAL A 66 4.90 -3.32 6.09
N ILE A 67 4.89 -3.13 4.77
CA ILE A 67 5.97 -2.41 4.06
C ILE A 67 6.09 -0.97 4.56
N VAL A 68 4.96 -0.27 4.72
CA VAL A 68 4.96 1.10 5.26
C VAL A 68 5.49 1.13 6.70
N LEU A 69 5.10 0.20 7.56
CA LEU A 69 5.60 0.12 8.94
C LEU A 69 7.12 -0.14 9.00
N LEU A 70 7.61 -1.04 8.16
CA LEU A 70 9.05 -1.31 8.04
C LEU A 70 9.82 -0.09 7.52
N SER A 71 9.21 0.72 6.65
CA SER A 71 9.77 1.99 6.18
C SER A 71 9.85 3.04 7.28
N ILE A 72 8.89 3.08 8.21
CA ILE A 72 8.85 4.04 9.34
C ILE A 72 9.91 3.71 10.41
N GLY A 73 10.61 2.57 10.29
CA GLY A 73 11.58 2.14 11.29
C GLY A 73 11.01 1.18 12.33
N VAL A 74 9.74 0.83 12.25
CA VAL A 74 9.10 -0.12 13.17
C VAL A 74 9.52 -1.52 12.77
N SER A 75 10.37 -2.13 13.60
CA SER A 75 10.76 -3.53 13.44
C SER A 75 9.54 -4.41 13.70
N PHE A 76 9.09 -5.13 12.67
CA PHE A 76 7.93 -6.02 12.76
C PHE A 76 8.39 -7.45 12.51
N MET A 77 7.99 -8.38 13.40
CA MET A 77 8.23 -9.82 13.21
C MET A 77 9.71 -10.24 13.11
N GLY A 78 10.63 -9.50 13.75
CA GLY A 78 12.07 -9.78 13.71
C GLY A 78 12.76 -9.40 12.40
N ILE A 79 12.05 -8.77 11.47
CA ILE A 79 12.61 -8.18 10.25
C ILE A 79 13.15 -6.79 10.63
N PRO A 80 14.45 -6.52 10.43
CA PRO A 80 15.00 -5.20 10.69
C PRO A 80 14.31 -4.17 9.78
N SER A 81 14.14 -2.96 10.29
CA SER A 81 13.61 -1.86 9.48
C SER A 81 14.45 -1.68 8.22
N LEU A 82 13.81 -1.26 7.12
CA LEU A 82 14.46 -1.14 5.81
C LEU A 82 15.59 -0.08 5.75
N GLY A 83 16.03 0.49 6.89
CA GLY A 83 17.06 1.52 6.95
C GLY A 83 16.66 2.84 6.28
N LEU A 84 15.43 2.96 5.79
CA LEU A 84 14.89 4.15 5.12
C LEU A 84 14.56 5.30 6.09
N ALA A 85 14.79 5.13 7.39
CA ALA A 85 14.42 6.09 8.41
C ALA A 85 15.32 7.35 8.45
N ALA A 86 16.45 7.38 7.74
CA ALA A 86 17.38 8.52 7.80
C ALA A 86 18.40 8.52 6.64
N LEU A 87 17.98 8.89 5.43
CA LEU A 87 18.89 9.46 4.42
C LEU A 87 18.48 10.91 4.14
#